data_AF-A0A9N9AQS9-F1
#
_entry.id   AF-A0A9N9AQS9-F1
#
_cell.length_a   1.000
_cell.length_b   1.000
_cell.length_c   1.000
_cell.angle_alpha   90.00
_cell.angle_beta   90.00
_cell.angle_gamma   90.00
#
_symmetry.space_group_name_H-M   'P 1'
#
loop_
_entity.id
_entity.type
_entity.pdbx_description
1 polymer ?
#
loop_
_entity_poly.entity_id
_entity_poly.type
_entity_poly.pdbx_seq_one_letter_code
_entity_poly.pdbx_strand_id
1 'polypeptide(L)'
;MTILARLNVKREELEDKCNSLTHSSVPKTILQNKIKTLNELINAYGSTNQPITLTESELILNQQVVGPSGVGKTTFAQIIAQALGKKFFSVALNGLSETSTLLGSENNSPANNEGQLAQALVETKTSNPVILLDEIDKASLPLKNCLLNILDPKQNHTILDYYLDVKLDFSQITFVLTANETKSFLPSLRDRMLIIEIPGYNGEQKKETANKIIQQ
;
A
#
# COMPACT_ATOMS: atom_id res chain seq x y z
N MET A 1 1.76 18.21 -14.20
CA MET A 1 1.69 18.75 -12.82
C MET A 1 2.27 17.72 -11.87
N THR A 2 3.20 18.10 -10.98
CA THR A 2 3.84 17.16 -10.04
C THR A 2 2.85 16.68 -8.96
N ILE A 3 3.15 15.59 -8.26
CA ILE A 3 2.31 15.12 -7.13
C ILE A 3 2.21 16.19 -6.02
N LEU A 4 3.32 16.82 -5.65
CA LEU A 4 3.32 17.90 -4.65
C LEU A 4 2.45 19.08 -5.06
N ALA A 5 2.49 19.48 -6.33
CA ALA A 5 1.62 20.55 -6.83
C ALA A 5 0.13 20.16 -6.74
N ARG A 6 -0.23 18.92 -7.13
CA ARG A 6 -1.60 18.42 -7.02
C ARG A 6 -2.11 18.44 -5.58
N LEU A 7 -1.28 17.98 -4.63
CA LEU A 7 -1.64 17.93 -3.21
C LEU A 7 -1.80 19.32 -2.59
N ASN A 8 -0.89 20.25 -2.88
CA ASN A 8 -0.98 21.62 -2.36
C ASN A 8 -2.23 22.34 -2.88
N VAL A 9 -2.53 22.24 -4.17
CA VAL A 9 -3.75 22.84 -4.75
C VAL A 9 -5.01 22.26 -4.09
N LYS A 10 -5.07 20.94 -3.89
CA LYS A 10 -6.22 20.32 -3.22
C LYS A 10 -6.32 20.76 -1.75
N ARG A 11 -5.20 20.89 -1.04
CA ARG A 11 -5.18 21.37 0.34
C ARG A 11 -5.73 22.78 0.44
N GLU A 12 -5.24 23.71 -0.38
CA GLU A 12 -5.71 25.10 -0.42
C GLU A 12 -7.22 25.18 -0.72
N GLU A 13 -7.71 24.39 -1.69
CA GLU A 13 -9.14 24.29 -2.01
C GLU A 13 -9.98 23.85 -0.79
N LEU A 14 -9.49 22.87 -0.02
CA LEU A 14 -10.19 22.39 1.18
C LEU A 14 -10.09 23.36 2.36
N GLU A 15 -8.97 24.07 2.50
CA GLU A 15 -8.77 25.11 3.52
C GLU A 15 -9.74 26.28 3.30
N ASP A 16 -9.88 26.77 2.06
CA ASP A 16 -10.85 27.81 1.69
C ASP A 16 -12.29 27.37 2.02
N LYS A 17 -12.65 26.13 1.64
CA LYS A 17 -13.95 25.54 1.99
C LYS A 17 -14.15 25.46 3.50
N CYS A 18 -13.16 25.00 4.25
CA CYS A 18 -13.22 24.87 5.70
C CYS A 18 -13.36 26.24 6.40
N ASN A 19 -12.72 27.29 5.87
CA ASN A 19 -12.78 28.65 6.40
C ASN A 19 -14.14 29.32 6.15
N SER A 20 -14.81 28.98 5.06
CA SER A 20 -16.15 29.47 4.74
C SER A 20 -17.26 28.90 5.66
N LEU A 21 -16.98 27.82 6.40
CA LEU A 21 -17.94 27.18 7.32
C LEU A 21 -17.85 27.76 8.74
N THR A 22 -19.00 28.17 9.29
CA THR A 22 -19.16 28.57 10.71
C THR A 22 -19.01 27.37 11.67
N HIS A 23 -18.90 27.62 12.98
CA HIS A 23 -18.39 26.69 14.01
C HIS A 23 -18.78 25.20 13.90
N SER A 24 -17.79 24.32 14.20
CA SER A 24 -17.85 22.88 14.55
C SER A 24 -19.06 22.08 14.04
N SER A 25 -19.32 22.13 12.74
CA SER A 25 -20.26 21.22 12.08
C SER A 25 -19.57 19.92 11.68
N VAL A 26 -20.31 18.80 11.58
CA VAL A 26 -19.79 17.50 11.10
C VAL A 26 -19.02 17.64 9.76
N PRO A 27 -19.50 18.43 8.77
CA PRO A 27 -18.73 18.70 7.55
C PRO A 27 -17.36 19.35 7.79
N LYS A 28 -17.25 20.24 8.79
CA LYS A 28 -15.99 20.92 9.11
C LYS A 28 -14.94 19.96 9.63
N THR A 29 -15.32 19.02 10.51
CA THR A 29 -14.41 18.00 11.04
C THR A 29 -13.88 17.09 9.93
N ILE A 30 -14.73 16.70 8.98
CA ILE A 30 -14.32 15.89 7.83
C ILE A 30 -13.29 16.62 6.97
N LEU A 31 -13.53 17.91 6.67
CA LEU A 31 -12.57 18.72 5.92
C LEU A 31 -11.24 18.87 6.66
N GLN A 32 -11.28 19.09 7.99
CA GLN A 32 -10.07 19.17 8.81
C GLN A 32 -9.26 17.87 8.79
N ASN A 33 -9.92 16.71 8.84
CA ASN A 33 -9.25 15.41 8.71
C ASN A 33 -8.59 15.27 7.34
N LYS A 34 -9.28 15.61 6.25
CA LYS A 34 -8.69 15.60 4.90
C LYS A 34 -7.48 16.51 4.77
N ILE A 35 -7.56 17.75 5.28
CA ILE A 35 -6.45 18.71 5.27
C ILE A 35 -5.25 18.14 6.04
N LYS A 36 -5.51 17.51 7.20
CA LYS A 36 -4.46 16.83 7.97
C LYS A 36 -3.81 15.71 7.16
N THR A 37 -4.59 14.82 6.55
CA THR A 37 -4.07 13.73 5.70
C THR A 37 -3.27 14.27 4.51
N LEU A 38 -3.74 15.34 3.85
CA LEU A 38 -3.01 15.98 2.75
C LEU A 38 -1.67 16.57 3.21
N ASN A 39 -1.60 17.20 4.37
CA ASN A 39 -0.33 17.72 4.92
C ASN A 39 0.67 16.59 5.20
N GLU A 40 0.22 15.47 5.77
CA GLU A 40 1.07 14.31 6.00
C GLU A 40 1.56 13.70 4.69
N LEU A 41 0.70 13.63 3.67
CA LEU A 41 1.10 13.18 2.33
C LEU A 41 2.13 14.13 1.69
N ILE A 42 1.92 15.44 1.77
CA ILE A 42 2.90 16.44 1.27
C ILE A 42 4.26 16.23 1.93
N ASN A 43 4.28 16.01 3.25
CA ASN A 43 5.50 15.70 3.98
C ASN A 43 6.13 14.38 3.51
N ALA A 44 5.34 13.31 3.35
CA ALA A 44 5.82 12.01 2.89
C ALA A 44 6.47 12.07 1.49
N TYR A 45 5.85 12.81 0.55
CA TYR A 45 6.40 13.03 -0.80
C TYR A 45 7.55 14.05 -0.83
N GLY A 46 7.66 14.95 0.14
CA GLY A 46 8.76 15.91 0.25
C GLY A 46 9.99 15.36 0.99
N SER A 47 9.82 14.33 1.82
CA SER A 47 10.88 13.75 2.67
C SER A 47 11.77 12.75 1.92
N THR A 48 11.36 12.28 0.74
CA THR A 48 12.11 11.36 -0.11
C THR A 48 13.29 12.06 -0.81
N ASN A 49 14.27 12.47 -0.01
CA ASN A 49 15.53 13.10 -0.46
C ASN A 49 16.71 12.11 -0.53
N GLN A 50 16.44 10.80 -0.60
CA GLN A 50 17.49 9.85 -0.97
C GLN A 50 17.22 9.33 -2.38
N PRO A 51 17.96 9.82 -3.40
CA PRO A 51 18.11 9.04 -4.61
C PRO A 51 18.85 7.77 -4.18
N ILE A 52 18.11 6.68 -3.97
CA ILE A 52 18.75 5.38 -4.04
C ILE A 52 19.31 5.36 -5.45
N THR A 53 20.64 5.38 -5.56
CA THR A 53 21.33 5.22 -6.84
C THR A 53 21.16 3.76 -7.22
N LEU A 54 19.93 3.38 -7.57
CA LEU A 54 19.61 2.10 -8.15
C LEU A 54 20.28 2.17 -9.52
N THR A 55 21.41 1.49 -9.66
CA THR A 55 21.91 1.13 -10.97
C THR A 55 20.74 0.54 -11.75
N GLU A 56 20.60 0.92 -13.03
CA GLU A 56 19.43 0.68 -13.90
C GLU A 56 18.92 -0.79 -13.94
N SER A 57 19.69 -1.72 -13.38
CA SER A 57 19.40 -3.14 -13.15
C SER A 57 18.43 -3.48 -12.00
N GLU A 58 18.17 -2.58 -11.05
CA GLU A 58 17.37 -2.86 -9.84
C GLU A 58 16.03 -2.12 -9.82
N LEU A 59 15.25 -2.21 -10.90
CA LEU A 59 13.81 -2.10 -10.75
C LEU A 59 13.40 -3.31 -9.90
N ILE A 60 13.27 -3.13 -8.58
CA ILE A 60 12.75 -4.18 -7.71
C ILE A 60 11.32 -4.40 -8.14
N LEU A 61 11.15 -5.39 -9.01
CA LEU A 61 9.87 -5.83 -9.52
C LEU A 61 8.95 -6.07 -8.32
N ASN A 62 7.69 -5.75 -8.50
CA ASN A 62 6.66 -6.18 -7.56
C ASN A 62 6.74 -7.71 -7.43
N GLN A 63 6.63 -8.22 -6.20
CA GLN A 63 6.87 -9.64 -5.90
C GLN A 63 5.59 -10.37 -5.51
N GLN A 64 5.43 -11.60 -6.00
CA GLN A 64 4.40 -12.54 -5.58
C GLN A 64 5.05 -13.65 -4.75
N VAL A 65 4.83 -13.62 -3.45
CA VAL A 65 5.37 -14.61 -2.50
C VAL A 65 4.32 -15.69 -2.29
N VAL A 66 4.58 -16.89 -2.79
CA VAL A 66 3.66 -18.03 -2.73
C VAL A 66 4.19 -19.08 -1.78
N GLY A 67 3.32 -19.70 -0.99
CA GLY A 67 3.67 -20.87 -0.20
C GLY A 67 2.59 -21.21 0.82
N PRO A 68 2.62 -22.40 1.45
CA PRO A 68 1.64 -22.80 2.46
C PRO A 68 1.46 -21.77 3.60
N SER A 69 0.36 -21.87 4.35
CA SER A 69 0.20 -21.05 5.56
C SER A 69 1.30 -21.33 6.59
N GLY A 70 1.78 -20.30 7.27
CA GLY A 70 2.79 -20.42 8.33
C GLY A 70 4.24 -20.62 7.85
N VAL A 71 4.54 -20.42 6.56
CA VAL A 71 5.92 -20.53 6.03
C VAL A 71 6.77 -19.25 6.20
N GLY A 72 6.20 -18.18 6.75
CA GLY A 72 6.92 -16.91 6.97
C GLY A 72 6.88 -15.93 5.79
N LYS A 73 5.85 -15.97 4.95
CA LYS A 73 5.68 -15.04 3.80
C LYS A 73 5.70 -13.56 4.22
N THR A 74 5.00 -13.22 5.30
CA THR A 74 4.98 -11.88 5.89
C THR A 74 6.36 -11.48 6.41
N THR A 75 7.07 -12.38 7.09
CA THR A 75 8.45 -12.17 7.56
C THR A 75 9.41 -11.93 6.41
N PHE A 76 9.24 -12.65 5.30
CA PHE A 76 10.03 -12.43 4.08
C PHE A 76 9.86 -11.01 3.53
N ALA A 77 8.63 -10.49 3.48
CA ALA A 77 8.35 -9.11 3.06
C ALA A 77 9.00 -8.06 4.00
N GLN A 78 9.03 -8.32 5.30
CA GLN A 78 9.71 -7.47 6.28
C GLN A 78 11.23 -7.46 6.08
N ILE A 79 11.82 -8.63 5.81
CA ILE A 79 13.26 -8.76 5.51
C ILE A 79 13.61 -7.99 4.24
N ILE A 80 12.78 -8.04 3.20
CA ILE A 80 12.95 -7.23 2.00
C ILE A 80 12.97 -5.74 2.35
N ALA A 81 11.99 -5.25 3.11
CA ALA A 81 11.95 -3.85 3.51
C ALA A 81 13.22 -3.43 4.28
N GLN A 82 13.67 -4.26 5.22
CA GLN A 82 14.89 -4.04 5.97
C GLN A 82 16.14 -4.02 5.08
N ALA A 83 16.26 -4.98 4.16
CA ALA A 83 17.37 -5.07 3.22
C ALA A 83 17.45 -3.85 2.28
N LEU A 84 16.30 -3.30 1.91
CA LEU A 84 16.19 -2.10 1.07
C LEU A 84 16.29 -0.78 1.85
N GLY A 85 16.39 -0.83 3.18
CA GLY A 85 16.34 0.36 4.03
C GLY A 85 15.02 1.14 3.90
N LYS A 86 13.95 0.48 3.44
CA LYS A 86 12.64 1.09 3.20
C LYS A 86 11.73 0.87 4.42
N LYS A 87 10.82 1.81 4.64
CA LYS A 87 9.74 1.63 5.62
C LYS A 87 8.80 0.51 5.17
N PHE A 88 8.20 -0.17 6.13
CA PHE A 88 7.30 -1.30 5.88
C PHE A 88 5.88 -0.95 6.33
N PHE A 89 4.89 -1.31 5.51
CA PHE A 89 3.48 -1.26 5.85
C PHE A 89 2.79 -2.52 5.36
N SER A 90 1.77 -3.01 6.07
CA SER A 90 1.04 -4.22 5.69
C SER A 90 -0.45 -3.99 5.65
N VAL A 91 -1.08 -4.49 4.60
CA VAL A 91 -2.52 -4.49 4.37
C VAL A 91 -2.98 -5.93 4.26
N ALA A 92 -3.87 -6.37 5.15
CA ALA A 92 -4.52 -7.67 5.03
C ALA A 92 -5.69 -7.55 4.05
N LEU A 93 -5.67 -8.32 2.96
CA LEU A 93 -6.74 -8.32 1.94
C LEU A 93 -7.88 -9.30 2.26
N ASN A 94 -7.71 -10.14 3.27
CA ASN A 94 -8.71 -11.12 3.68
C ASN A 94 -9.99 -10.44 4.17
N GLY A 95 -11.11 -10.84 3.59
CA GLY A 95 -12.43 -10.28 3.92
C GLY A 95 -12.71 -8.92 3.28
N LEU A 96 -11.79 -8.37 2.48
CA LEU A 96 -12.03 -7.13 1.75
C LEU A 96 -12.78 -7.40 0.44
N SER A 97 -14.00 -6.87 0.35
CA SER A 97 -14.82 -6.94 -0.86
C SER A 97 -14.68 -5.69 -1.74
N GLU A 98 -14.61 -4.51 -1.11
CA GLU A 98 -14.71 -3.21 -1.78
C GLU A 98 -13.34 -2.58 -2.06
N THR A 99 -13.21 -2.00 -3.25
CA THR A 99 -12.00 -1.24 -3.67
C THR A 99 -11.80 0.04 -2.86
N SER A 100 -12.87 0.57 -2.27
CA SER A 100 -12.83 1.76 -1.41
C SER A 100 -11.98 1.55 -0.15
N THR A 101 -11.73 0.31 0.25
CA THR A 101 -10.81 0.03 1.37
C THR A 101 -9.37 0.39 1.00
N LEU A 102 -8.95 0.12 -0.24
CA LEU A 102 -7.60 0.44 -0.71
C LEU A 102 -7.46 1.90 -1.16
N LEU A 103 -8.50 2.45 -1.79
CA LEU A 103 -8.47 3.75 -2.47
C LEU A 103 -9.35 4.83 -1.83
N GLY A 104 -9.88 4.57 -0.64
CA GLY A 104 -10.75 5.52 0.06
C GLY A 104 -12.19 5.42 -0.41
N SER A 105 -13.10 5.87 0.44
CA SER A 105 -14.53 5.89 0.13
C SER A 105 -14.97 7.24 -0.41
N GLU A 106 -15.97 7.25 -1.29
CA GLU A 106 -16.61 8.50 -1.69
C GLU A 106 -17.26 9.19 -0.48
N ASN A 107 -17.36 10.52 -0.54
CA ASN A 107 -17.87 11.36 0.57
C ASN A 107 -19.25 10.96 1.11
N ASN A 108 -20.07 10.30 0.30
CA ASN A 108 -21.43 9.89 0.66
C ASN A 108 -21.47 8.47 1.27
N SER A 109 -20.33 7.83 1.46
CA SER A 109 -20.23 6.49 2.03
C SER A 109 -20.07 6.53 3.55
N PRO A 110 -20.65 5.58 4.29
CA PRO A 110 -20.64 5.57 5.77
C PRO A 110 -19.24 5.43 6.39
N ALA A 111 -18.27 4.88 5.65
CA ALA A 111 -16.91 4.67 6.13
C ALA A 111 -16.01 5.92 6.08
N ASN A 112 -16.32 6.90 5.21
CA ASN A 112 -15.67 8.22 5.05
C ASN A 112 -14.22 8.39 5.57
N ASN A 113 -13.31 7.52 5.11
CA ASN A 113 -11.89 7.51 5.47
C ASN A 113 -11.03 7.36 4.21
N GLU A 114 -9.75 7.77 4.31
CA GLU A 114 -8.75 7.53 3.26
C GLU A 114 -8.52 6.04 2.98
N GLY A 115 -8.01 5.74 1.79
CA GLY A 115 -7.65 4.38 1.44
C GLY A 115 -6.44 3.89 2.22
N GLN A 116 -6.36 2.58 2.46
CA GLN A 116 -5.20 1.98 3.15
C GLN A 116 -3.88 2.27 2.45
N LEU A 117 -3.86 2.52 1.13
CA LEU A 117 -2.64 2.92 0.42
C LEU A 117 -2.23 4.36 0.73
N ALA A 118 -3.18 5.28 0.86
CA ALA A 118 -2.90 6.65 1.32
C ALA A 118 -2.45 6.63 2.78
N GLN A 119 -3.14 5.85 3.62
CA GLN A 119 -2.77 5.63 5.02
C GLN A 119 -1.34 5.08 5.16
N ALA A 120 -0.94 4.14 4.31
CA ALA A 120 0.42 3.60 4.31
C ALA A 120 1.48 4.70 4.13
N LEU A 121 1.25 5.66 3.22
CA LEU A 121 2.16 6.78 3.00
C LEU A 121 2.20 7.73 4.21
N VAL A 122 1.03 8.00 4.82
CA VAL A 122 0.90 8.84 6.01
C VAL A 122 1.61 8.24 7.21
N GLU A 123 1.39 6.95 7.49
CA GLU A 123 1.96 6.27 8.65
C GLU A 123 3.46 6.03 8.51
N THR A 124 3.92 5.66 7.30
CA THR A 124 5.35 5.45 7.05
C THR A 124 6.12 6.76 6.87
N LYS A 125 5.43 7.87 6.62
CA LYS A 125 5.98 9.21 6.36
C LYS A 125 7.00 9.24 5.22
N THR A 126 6.79 8.40 4.21
CA THR A 126 7.63 8.33 3.01
C THR A 126 6.81 7.95 1.79
N SER A 127 7.23 8.39 0.60
CA SER A 127 6.62 8.02 -0.69
C SER A 127 7.17 6.73 -1.30
N ASN A 128 8.22 6.12 -0.73
CA ASN A 128 8.85 4.91 -1.24
C ASN A 128 8.84 3.67 -0.30
N PRO A 129 7.77 3.41 0.47
CA PRO A 129 7.73 2.24 1.36
C PRO A 129 7.69 0.91 0.60
N VAL A 130 7.97 -0.17 1.31
CA VAL A 130 7.53 -1.51 0.94
C VAL A 130 6.13 -1.72 1.52
N ILE A 131 5.16 -2.01 0.66
CA ILE A 131 3.79 -2.34 1.07
C ILE A 131 3.53 -3.82 0.80
N LEU A 132 3.24 -4.55 1.89
CA LEU A 132 2.75 -5.92 1.83
C LEU A 132 1.22 -5.92 1.65
N LEU A 133 0.74 -6.62 0.63
CA LEU A 133 -0.66 -6.95 0.42
C LEU A 133 -0.86 -8.45 0.71
N ASP A 134 -1.29 -8.74 1.94
CA ASP A 134 -1.34 -10.10 2.48
C ASP A 134 -2.64 -10.81 2.09
N GLU A 135 -2.56 -12.12 1.82
CA GLU A 135 -3.69 -13.00 1.52
C GLU A 135 -4.52 -12.59 0.28
N ILE A 136 -3.85 -12.27 -0.84
CA ILE A 136 -4.50 -11.94 -2.12
C ILE A 136 -5.43 -13.05 -2.62
N ASP A 137 -5.18 -14.30 -2.23
CA ASP A 137 -6.01 -15.45 -2.56
C ASP A 137 -7.43 -15.32 -1.99
N LYS A 138 -7.58 -14.63 -0.86
CA LYS A 138 -8.86 -14.35 -0.20
C LYS A 138 -9.51 -13.03 -0.62
N ALA A 139 -8.85 -12.26 -1.48
CA ALA A 139 -9.39 -10.99 -1.99
C ALA A 139 -10.50 -11.21 -3.02
N SER A 140 -11.46 -10.29 -3.07
CA SER A 140 -12.51 -10.27 -4.10
C SER A 140 -11.94 -10.02 -5.50
N LEU A 141 -12.65 -10.47 -6.54
CA LEU A 141 -12.26 -10.20 -7.94
C LEU A 141 -12.17 -8.68 -8.25
N PRO A 142 -13.11 -7.82 -7.81
CA PRO A 142 -12.97 -6.36 -7.95
C PRO A 142 -11.67 -5.81 -7.36
N LEU A 143 -11.26 -6.30 -6.19
CA LEU A 143 -10.01 -5.88 -5.55
C LEU A 143 -8.79 -6.32 -6.36
N LYS A 144 -8.78 -7.57 -6.83
CA LYS A 144 -7.72 -8.09 -7.71
C LYS A 144 -7.60 -7.29 -9.01
N ASN A 145 -8.73 -6.87 -9.59
CA ASN A 145 -8.75 -6.02 -10.78
C ASN A 145 -8.22 -4.61 -10.50
N CYS A 146 -8.60 -4.02 -9.35
CA CYS A 146 -8.08 -2.72 -8.92
C CYS A 146 -6.54 -2.73 -8.81
N LEU A 147 -5.98 -3.82 -8.28
CA LEU A 147 -4.54 -4.00 -8.15
C LEU A 147 -3.79 -4.04 -9.49
N LEU A 148 -4.45 -4.41 -10.60
CA LEU A 148 -3.81 -4.35 -11.92
C LEU A 148 -3.38 -2.93 -12.26
N ASN A 149 -4.20 -1.93 -11.95
CA ASN A 149 -3.91 -0.53 -12.24
C ASN A 149 -2.88 0.05 -11.25
N ILE A 150 -2.97 -0.35 -9.98
CA ILE A 150 -2.02 0.07 -8.93
C ILE A 150 -0.61 -0.48 -9.19
N LEU A 151 -0.50 -1.70 -9.71
CA LEU A 151 0.78 -2.37 -9.95
C LEU A 151 1.35 -2.11 -11.35
N ASP A 152 0.60 -1.49 -12.26
CA ASP A 152 1.06 -1.14 -13.61
C ASP A 152 1.94 0.13 -13.56
N PRO A 153 3.25 0.04 -13.89
CA PRO A 153 4.15 1.19 -13.92
C PRO A 153 3.68 2.32 -14.85
N LYS A 154 2.84 2.01 -15.84
CA LYS A 154 2.27 3.00 -16.76
C LYS A 154 1.09 3.77 -16.18
N GLN A 155 0.51 3.33 -15.07
CA GLN A 155 -0.72 3.91 -14.51
C GLN A 155 -0.56 4.34 -13.04
N ASN A 156 0.36 3.71 -12.31
CA ASN A 156 0.51 3.87 -10.87
C ASN A 156 0.91 5.28 -10.40
N HIS A 157 1.30 6.19 -11.30
CA HIS A 157 1.64 7.59 -11.00
C HIS A 157 0.40 8.51 -10.82
N THR A 158 -0.80 8.00 -11.12
CA THR A 158 -2.05 8.79 -11.14
C THR A 158 -3.27 8.06 -10.56
N ILE A 159 -3.08 7.29 -9.49
CA ILE A 159 -4.18 6.54 -8.84
C ILE A 159 -5.04 7.48 -7.98
N LEU A 160 -6.35 7.50 -8.22
CA LEU A 160 -7.28 8.34 -7.46
C LEU A 160 -7.54 7.75 -6.08
N ASP A 161 -7.35 8.55 -5.03
CA ASP A 161 -7.97 8.32 -3.72
C ASP A 161 -9.32 9.06 -3.68
N TYR A 162 -10.42 8.31 -3.52
CA TYR A 162 -11.78 8.82 -3.61
C TYR A 162 -12.19 9.66 -2.41
N TYR A 163 -11.57 9.42 -1.25
CA TYR A 163 -11.83 10.21 -0.05
C TYR A 163 -11.16 11.58 -0.17
N LEU A 164 -9.90 11.62 -0.58
CA LEU A 164 -9.17 12.88 -0.75
C LEU A 164 -9.54 13.61 -2.05
N ASP A 165 -10.13 12.91 -3.01
CA ASP A 165 -10.42 13.40 -4.36
C ASP A 165 -9.15 13.97 -5.02
N VAL A 166 -8.07 13.18 -4.93
CA VAL A 166 -6.76 13.53 -5.48
C VAL A 166 -6.05 12.30 -6.03
N LYS A 167 -5.34 12.47 -7.15
CA LYS A 167 -4.53 11.42 -7.76
C LYS A 167 -3.16 11.34 -7.08
N LEU A 168 -2.88 10.22 -6.42
CA LEU A 168 -1.62 9.86 -5.77
C LEU A 168 -0.65 9.18 -6.75
N ASP A 169 0.63 9.13 -6.37
CA ASP A 169 1.72 8.53 -7.13
C ASP A 169 2.35 7.38 -6.33
N PHE A 170 2.14 6.16 -6.81
CA PHE A 170 2.64 4.93 -6.20
C PHE A 170 3.85 4.35 -6.94
N SER A 171 4.45 5.09 -7.87
CA SER A 171 5.56 4.60 -8.72
C SER A 171 6.82 4.22 -7.93
N GLN A 172 7.03 4.80 -6.74
CA GLN A 172 8.19 4.55 -5.88
C GLN A 172 7.94 3.48 -4.80
N ILE A 173 6.70 3.01 -4.68
CA ILE A 173 6.30 1.96 -3.75
C ILE A 173 6.78 0.62 -4.28
N THR A 174 7.35 -0.21 -3.41
CA THR A 174 7.63 -1.61 -3.73
C THR A 174 6.51 -2.47 -3.17
N PHE A 175 5.75 -3.14 -4.03
CA PHE A 175 4.66 -4.01 -3.59
C PHE A 175 5.11 -5.47 -3.45
N VAL A 176 4.74 -6.09 -2.33
CA VAL A 176 4.87 -7.52 -2.09
C VAL A 176 3.47 -8.08 -1.89
N LEU A 177 3.06 -9.06 -2.67
CA LEU A 177 1.78 -9.75 -2.54
C LEU A 177 2.03 -11.16 -2.04
N THR A 178 1.22 -11.66 -1.13
CA THR A 178 1.32 -13.06 -0.67
C THR A 178 0.10 -13.86 -1.07
N ALA A 179 0.31 -15.13 -1.39
CA ALA A 179 -0.77 -16.09 -1.61
C ALA A 179 -0.38 -17.47 -1.08
N ASN A 180 -1.35 -18.35 -0.89
CA ASN A 180 -1.06 -19.75 -0.61
C ASN A 180 -0.70 -20.54 -1.88
N GLU A 181 -1.28 -20.18 -3.01
CA GLU A 181 -1.08 -20.86 -4.30
C GLU A 181 -0.88 -19.86 -5.45
N THR A 182 0.00 -20.20 -6.39
CA THR A 182 0.29 -19.36 -7.57
C THR A 182 -0.96 -19.16 -8.45
N LYS A 183 -1.87 -20.13 -8.46
CA LYS A 183 -3.13 -20.08 -9.22
C LYS A 183 -4.10 -19.01 -8.71
N SER A 184 -3.93 -18.54 -7.48
CA SER A 184 -4.78 -17.52 -6.87
C SER A 184 -4.60 -16.12 -7.48
N PHE A 185 -3.49 -15.90 -8.18
CA PHE A 185 -3.22 -14.68 -8.93
C PHE A 185 -3.86 -14.71 -10.32
N LEU A 186 -4.44 -13.57 -10.69
CA LEU A 186 -4.88 -13.34 -12.07
C LEU A 186 -3.67 -13.52 -13.02
N PRO A 187 -3.85 -14.16 -14.20
CA PRO A 187 -2.78 -14.28 -15.18
C PRO A 187 -2.10 -12.93 -15.47
N SER A 188 -2.89 -11.88 -15.64
CA SER A 188 -2.41 -10.51 -15.88
C SER A 188 -1.58 -9.90 -14.74
N LEU A 189 -1.69 -10.42 -13.52
CA LEU A 189 -0.81 -10.04 -12.40
C LEU A 189 0.50 -10.84 -12.44
N ARG A 190 0.41 -12.14 -12.74
CA ARG A 190 1.57 -13.05 -12.81
C ARG A 190 2.60 -12.60 -13.82
N ASP A 191 2.16 -12.13 -14.98
CA ASP A 191 3.06 -11.69 -16.05
C ASP A 191 3.82 -10.38 -15.73
N ARG A 192 3.43 -9.68 -14.66
CA ARG A 192 3.97 -8.36 -14.29
C ARG A 192 4.83 -8.39 -13.02
N MET A 193 5.00 -9.55 -12.41
CA MET A 193 5.58 -9.68 -11.07
C MET A 193 6.56 -10.85 -11.00
N LEU A 194 7.57 -10.71 -10.16
CA LEU A 194 8.49 -11.80 -9.85
C LEU A 194 7.79 -12.78 -8.90
N ILE A 195 7.69 -14.05 -9.29
CA ILE A 195 7.14 -15.10 -8.43
C ILE A 195 8.28 -15.69 -7.57
N ILE A 196 8.07 -15.70 -6.26
CA ILE A 196 8.97 -16.28 -5.26
C ILE A 196 8.19 -17.37 -4.53
N GLU A 197 8.61 -18.61 -4.69
CA GLU A 197 7.99 -19.75 -4.01
C GLU A 197 8.76 -20.07 -2.73
N ILE A 198 8.07 -19.99 -1.59
CA ILE A 198 8.58 -20.40 -0.29
C ILE A 198 8.01 -21.80 0.01
N PRO A 199 8.85 -22.86 -0.07
CA PRO A 199 8.39 -24.22 0.19
C PRO A 199 7.94 -24.36 1.64
N GLY A 200 7.02 -25.29 1.89
CA GLY A 200 6.64 -25.68 3.24
C GLY A 200 7.83 -26.22 4.03
N TYR A 201 7.87 -25.92 5.33
CA TYR A 201 8.84 -26.55 6.23
C TYR A 201 8.63 -28.07 6.27
N ASN A 202 9.71 -28.83 6.09
CA ASN A 202 9.70 -30.25 6.40
C ASN A 202 9.59 -30.45 7.94
N GLY A 203 9.22 -31.67 8.37
CA GLY A 203 8.98 -31.95 9.80
C GLY A 203 10.17 -31.66 10.71
N GLU A 204 11.40 -31.77 10.18
CA GLU A 204 12.63 -31.45 10.92
C GLU A 204 12.86 -29.94 11.07
N GLN A 205 12.68 -29.17 9.99
CA GLN A 205 12.78 -27.70 10.02
C GLN A 205 11.76 -27.06 10.98
N LYS A 206 10.56 -27.64 11.09
CA LYS A 206 9.56 -27.20 12.08
C LYS A 206 10.05 -27.43 13.51
N LYS A 207 10.64 -28.60 13.81
CA LYS A 207 11.22 -28.90 15.13
C LYS A 207 12.38 -27.97 15.46
N GLU A 208 13.25 -27.70 14.49
CA GLU A 208 14.41 -26.84 14.66
C GLU A 208 14.01 -25.37 14.94
N THR A 209 13.00 -24.88 14.21
CA THR A 209 12.42 -23.54 14.43
C THR A 209 11.74 -23.45 15.79
N ALA A 210 10.94 -24.47 16.18
CA ALA A 210 10.28 -24.52 17.48
C ALA A 210 11.30 -24.52 18.63
N ASN A 211 12.38 -25.29 18.51
CA ASN A 211 13.44 -25.34 19.52
C ASN A 211 14.16 -23.99 19.67
N LYS A 212 14.41 -23.26 18.58
CA LYS A 212 14.99 -21.91 18.65
C LYS A 212 14.07 -20.90 19.35
N ILE A 213 12.75 -21.01 19.15
CA ILE A 213 11.77 -20.13 19.80
C ILE A 213 11.60 -20.47 21.29
N ILE A 214 11.59 -21.76 21.66
CA ILE A 214 11.42 -22.20 23.06
C ILE A 214 12.67 -21.91 23.92
N GLN A 215 13.84 -21.75 23.32
CA GLN A 215 15.10 -21.46 24.01
C GLN A 215 15.43 -19.96 24.15
N GLN A 216 14.57 -19.07 23.66
CA GLN A 216 14.66 -17.61 23.87
C GLN A 216 13.67 -17.17 24.95
#